data_AF-A0A1B6MNV3-F1
#
_entry.id   AF-A0A1B6MNV3-F1
#
_cell.length_a   1.000
_cell.length_b   1.000
_cell.length_c   1.000
_cell.angle_alpha   90.00
_cell.angle_beta   90.00
_cell.angle_gamma   90.00
#
_symmetry.space_group_name_H-M   'P 1'
#
loop_
_entity.id
_entity.type
_entity.pdbx_description
1 polymer ?
#
loop_
_entity_poly.entity_id
_entity_poly.type
_entity_poly.pdbx_seq_one_letter_code
_entity_poly.pdbx_strand_id
1 'polypeptide(L)'
;PTDALDPAKHQRLAVLFCSYSHESPNAPSFCVNPWVVHMDYYGRNDIPLGAFLERYCFRSSYVCQSDRCDTPMLKHVRRFVHDGGAVQISLREIEGAPHTDDNSILMWTYCPTCNQQVSQVMRMSADTWSLSFAKFLELHFHAGLYTVRGSDCTHSIHQACRQFFGHKNMVAYFQYEKISVWEIS
;
A
#
# COMPACT_ATOMS: atom_id res chain seq x y z
N PRO A 1 35.99 -2.32 -0.11
CA PRO A 1 34.96 -1.27 -0.17
C PRO A 1 33.71 -1.79 -0.87
N THR A 2 32.61 -1.94 -0.14
CA THR A 2 31.29 -2.23 -0.72
C THR A 2 30.88 -1.02 -1.56
N ASP A 3 30.89 -1.17 -2.88
CA ASP A 3 30.45 -0.12 -3.80
C ASP A 3 28.97 0.21 -3.53
N ALA A 4 28.72 1.42 -3.04
CA ALA A 4 27.42 1.96 -2.68
C ALA A 4 26.58 2.37 -3.91
N LEU A 5 27.11 2.18 -5.12
CA LEU A 5 26.41 2.45 -6.38
C LEU A 5 26.21 1.20 -7.24
N ASP A 6 26.62 0.03 -6.76
CA ASP A 6 26.45 -1.23 -7.49
C ASP A 6 24.96 -1.59 -7.57
N PRO A 7 24.31 -1.50 -8.74
CA PRO A 7 22.88 -1.73 -8.85
C PRO A 7 22.47 -3.13 -8.37
N ALA A 8 23.35 -4.14 -8.43
CA ALA A 8 23.07 -5.49 -7.93
C ALA A 8 22.93 -5.53 -6.39
N LYS A 9 23.57 -4.61 -5.67
CA LYS A 9 23.50 -4.50 -4.21
C LYS A 9 22.29 -3.69 -3.72
N HIS A 10 21.64 -2.95 -4.62
CA HIS A 10 20.47 -2.11 -4.35
C HIS A 10 19.18 -2.72 -4.95
N GLN A 11 19.07 -4.05 -4.99
CA GLN A 11 17.88 -4.77 -5.50
C GLN A 11 16.95 -5.29 -4.39
N ARG A 12 16.90 -4.63 -3.23
CA ARG A 12 16.07 -5.10 -2.11
C ARG A 12 15.54 -3.96 -1.24
N LEU A 13 14.37 -4.18 -0.66
CA LEU A 13 13.76 -3.31 0.34
C LEU A 13 13.53 -4.09 1.64
N ALA A 14 13.93 -3.49 2.77
CA ALA A 14 13.63 -4.00 4.10
C ALA A 14 12.54 -3.13 4.74
N VAL A 15 11.40 -3.70 5.09
CA VAL A 15 10.29 -2.97 5.73
C VAL A 15 9.91 -3.62 7.04
N LEU A 16 9.61 -2.82 8.06
CA LEU A 16 8.95 -3.32 9.26
C LEU A 16 7.44 -3.40 8.97
N PHE A 17 6.90 -4.61 8.92
CA PHE A 17 5.49 -4.87 8.65
C PHE A 17 4.73 -5.19 9.93
N CYS A 18 3.54 -4.61 10.08
CA CYS A 18 2.56 -5.02 11.08
C CYS A 18 1.11 -4.88 10.57
N SER A 19 0.17 -5.50 11.29
CA SER A 19 -1.26 -5.39 11.02
C SER A 19 -2.02 -5.21 12.32
N TYR A 20 -3.00 -4.30 12.36
CA TYR A 20 -3.80 -4.02 13.55
C TYR A 20 -5.22 -3.56 13.18
N SER A 21 -6.12 -3.59 14.15
CA SER A 21 -7.44 -2.97 14.05
C SER A 21 -7.86 -2.43 15.41
N HIS A 22 -8.36 -1.19 15.44
CA HIS A 22 -8.91 -0.59 16.64
C HIS A 22 -10.21 -1.25 17.11
N GLU A 23 -10.86 -2.00 16.22
CA GLU A 23 -12.10 -2.74 16.49
C GLU A 23 -11.83 -4.20 16.84
N SER A 24 -10.57 -4.65 16.85
CA SER A 24 -10.24 -6.04 17.16
C SER A 24 -10.19 -6.36 18.65
N PRO A 25 -10.47 -7.61 19.05
CA PRO A 25 -10.25 -8.07 20.43
C PRO A 25 -8.79 -7.95 20.89
N ASN A 26 -7.85 -7.84 19.95
CA ASN A 26 -6.43 -7.63 20.26
C ASN A 26 -6.12 -6.17 20.64
N ALA A 27 -6.99 -5.21 20.31
CA ALA A 27 -6.73 -3.79 20.55
C ALA A 27 -6.42 -3.51 22.04
N PRO A 28 -5.41 -2.68 22.36
CA PRO A 28 -4.58 -1.87 21.46
C PRO A 28 -3.37 -2.59 20.83
N SER A 29 -3.25 -3.91 21.01
CA SER A 29 -2.15 -4.73 20.47
C SER A 29 -2.32 -5.03 18.97
N PHE A 30 -1.26 -5.52 18.34
CA PHE A 30 -1.26 -5.90 16.93
C PHE A 30 -1.91 -7.26 16.69
N CYS A 31 -2.61 -7.40 15.55
CA CYS A 31 -3.05 -8.71 15.04
C CYS A 31 -1.89 -9.47 14.38
N VAL A 32 -0.95 -8.73 13.79
CA VAL A 32 0.35 -9.27 13.33
C VAL A 32 1.42 -8.39 13.94
N ASN A 33 2.19 -8.95 14.89
CA ASN A 33 3.27 -8.25 15.56
C ASN A 33 4.30 -7.70 14.57
N PRO A 34 4.93 -6.54 14.85
CA PRO A 34 5.94 -5.97 13.96
C PRO A 34 7.10 -6.94 13.70
N TRP A 35 7.45 -7.15 12.43
CA TRP A 35 8.63 -7.91 12.02
C TRP A 35 9.22 -7.36 10.72
N VAL A 36 10.52 -7.56 10.53
CA VAL A 36 11.24 -7.05 9.35
C VAL A 36 11.12 -8.03 8.20
N VAL A 37 10.53 -7.57 7.09
CA VAL A 37 10.44 -8.29 5.83
C VAL A 37 11.54 -7.80 4.90
N HIS A 38 12.39 -8.71 4.43
CA HIS A 38 13.35 -8.43 3.37
C HIS A 38 12.79 -8.94 2.04
N MET A 39 12.57 -8.01 1.10
CA MET A 39 12.03 -8.29 -0.23
C MET A 39 13.08 -7.96 -1.28
N ASP A 40 13.47 -8.95 -2.09
CA ASP A 40 14.28 -8.72 -3.28
C ASP A 40 13.34 -8.30 -4.41
N TYR A 41 13.63 -7.21 -5.14
CA TYR A 41 12.74 -6.73 -6.20
C TYR A 41 12.53 -7.81 -7.26
N TYR A 42 11.25 -8.14 -7.53
CA TYR A 42 10.86 -9.20 -8.45
C TYR A 42 11.43 -10.58 -8.08
N GLY A 43 11.75 -10.80 -6.81
CA GLY A 43 12.46 -11.97 -6.33
C GLY A 43 11.89 -12.53 -5.03
N ARG A 44 12.78 -12.90 -4.11
CA ARG A 44 12.42 -13.57 -2.86
C ARG A 44 11.56 -12.65 -1.99
N ASN A 45 10.49 -13.22 -1.44
CA ASN A 45 9.50 -12.56 -0.57
C ASN A 45 8.76 -11.36 -1.19
N ASP A 46 8.98 -11.08 -2.48
CA ASP A 46 8.25 -10.07 -3.23
C ASP A 46 7.16 -10.73 -4.08
N ILE A 47 6.12 -9.97 -4.39
CA ILE A 47 5.05 -10.40 -5.30
C ILE A 47 4.63 -9.22 -6.19
N PRO A 48 4.03 -9.48 -7.36
CA PRO A 48 3.44 -8.42 -8.16
C PRO A 48 2.37 -7.64 -7.37
N LEU A 49 2.28 -6.32 -7.60
CA LEU A 49 1.29 -5.44 -6.99
C LEU A 49 -0.13 -5.93 -7.23
N GLY A 50 -0.44 -6.34 -8.45
CA GLY A 50 -1.74 -6.91 -8.80
C GLY A 50 -2.06 -8.17 -7.99
N ALA A 51 -1.10 -9.09 -7.90
CA ALA A 51 -1.25 -10.30 -7.09
C ALA A 51 -1.40 -9.99 -5.59
N PHE A 52 -0.71 -8.97 -5.07
CA PHE A 52 -0.90 -8.50 -3.70
C PHE A 52 -2.34 -8.04 -3.47
N LEU A 53 -2.84 -7.17 -4.35
CA LEU A 53 -4.20 -6.64 -4.28
C LEU A 53 -5.25 -7.76 -4.34
N GLU A 54 -5.15 -8.65 -5.32
CA GLU A 54 -6.07 -9.78 -5.47
C GLU A 54 -6.06 -10.69 -4.25
N ARG A 55 -4.88 -11.02 -3.73
CA ARG A 55 -4.73 -11.99 -2.63
C ARG A 55 -5.10 -11.42 -1.27
N TYR A 56 -4.70 -10.19 -0.98
CA TYR A 56 -4.74 -9.63 0.38
C TYR A 56 -5.75 -8.51 0.55
N CYS A 57 -6.21 -7.90 -0.55
CA CYS A 57 -7.18 -6.81 -0.51
C CYS A 57 -8.55 -7.25 -1.01
N PHE A 58 -8.65 -7.98 -2.12
CA PHE A 58 -9.92 -8.24 -2.81
C PHE A 58 -10.46 -9.67 -2.68
N ARG A 59 -9.70 -10.58 -2.07
CA ARG A 59 -10.14 -11.94 -1.78
C ARG A 59 -11.01 -11.96 -0.53
N SER A 60 -12.31 -12.22 -0.69
CA SER A 60 -13.27 -12.31 0.42
C SER A 60 -12.96 -13.42 1.42
N SER A 61 -12.28 -14.50 0.99
CA SER A 61 -11.85 -15.58 1.88
C SER A 61 -10.57 -15.27 2.66
N TYR A 62 -9.90 -14.14 2.41
CA TYR A 62 -8.73 -13.75 3.17
C TYR A 62 -9.17 -13.07 4.48
N VAL A 63 -8.83 -13.70 5.60
CA VAL A 63 -9.16 -13.26 6.96
C VAL A 63 -7.91 -12.92 7.76
N CYS A 64 -8.11 -12.27 8.91
CA CYS A 64 -7.04 -12.00 9.86
C CYS A 64 -6.35 -13.31 10.28
N GLN A 65 -5.02 -13.28 10.40
CA GLN A 65 -4.21 -14.46 10.73
C GLN A 65 -4.02 -14.66 12.25
N SER A 66 -4.54 -13.74 13.07
CA SER A 66 -4.51 -13.90 14.53
C SER A 66 -5.66 -14.80 14.97
N ASP A 67 -5.37 -15.89 15.68
CA ASP A 67 -6.35 -16.84 16.22
C ASP A 67 -7.42 -16.20 17.11
N ARG A 68 -7.13 -15.02 17.69
CA ARG A 68 -8.02 -14.27 18.58
C ARG A 68 -8.75 -13.10 17.90
N CYS A 69 -8.70 -13.01 16.57
CA CYS A 69 -9.27 -11.89 15.83
C CYS A 69 -10.17 -12.38 14.71
N ASP A 70 -11.48 -12.19 14.90
CA ASP A 70 -12.54 -12.43 13.90
C ASP A 70 -12.95 -11.14 13.16
N THR A 71 -12.43 -9.99 13.56
CA THR A 71 -12.71 -8.70 12.94
C THR A 71 -12.40 -8.74 11.43
N PRO A 72 -13.30 -8.25 10.55
CA PRO A 72 -13.07 -8.26 9.11
C PRO A 72 -11.82 -7.48 8.69
N MET A 73 -11.16 -7.93 7.62
CA MET A 73 -9.99 -7.22 7.06
C MET A 73 -10.32 -5.79 6.59
N LEU A 74 -11.59 -5.49 6.31
CA LEU A 74 -12.11 -4.13 6.09
C LEU A 74 -11.73 -3.16 7.21
N LYS A 75 -11.69 -3.63 8.46
CA LYS A 75 -11.40 -2.82 9.64
C LYS A 75 -9.94 -2.86 10.06
N HIS A 76 -9.08 -3.49 9.26
CA HIS A 76 -7.65 -3.61 9.54
C HIS A 76 -6.85 -2.59 8.77
N VAL A 77 -5.77 -2.13 9.41
CA VAL A 77 -4.69 -1.38 8.78
C VAL A 77 -3.47 -2.29 8.69
N ARG A 78 -2.94 -2.42 7.48
CA ARG A 78 -1.61 -2.99 7.25
C ARG A 78 -0.61 -1.86 7.11
N ARG A 79 0.50 -1.92 7.84
CA ARG A 79 1.49 -0.85 7.88
C ARG A 79 2.87 -1.38 7.53
N PHE A 80 3.54 -0.70 6.61
CA PHE A 80 4.90 -0.97 6.17
C PHE A 80 5.76 0.24 6.49
N VAL A 81 6.78 0.08 7.32
CA VAL A 81 7.63 1.17 7.80
C VAL A 81 9.03 1.03 7.21
N HIS A 82 9.55 2.12 6.65
CA HIS A 82 10.90 2.22 6.11
C HIS A 82 11.36 3.69 6.14
N ASP A 83 12.64 3.91 6.49
CA ASP A 83 13.33 5.20 6.39
C ASP A 83 12.49 6.43 6.85
N GLY A 84 12.02 6.39 8.11
CA GLY A 84 11.26 7.50 8.69
C GLY A 84 9.86 7.73 8.09
N GLY A 85 9.37 6.81 7.26
CA GLY A 85 8.04 6.83 6.67
C GLY A 85 7.25 5.54 6.92
N ALA A 86 5.93 5.64 6.82
CA ALA A 86 5.02 4.51 6.86
C ALA A 86 4.08 4.54 5.65
N VAL A 87 3.96 3.43 4.95
CA VAL A 87 2.85 3.20 4.01
C VAL A 87 1.79 2.40 4.73
N GLN A 88 0.57 2.94 4.77
CA GLN A 88 -0.60 2.26 5.31
C GLN A 88 -1.52 1.83 4.18
N ILE A 89 -2.07 0.62 4.33
CA ILE A 89 -3.08 0.07 3.45
C ILE A 89 -4.35 -0.10 4.27
N SER A 90 -5.43 0.45 3.76
CA SER A 90 -6.76 0.30 4.33
C SER A 90 -7.74 -0.10 3.24
N LEU A 91 -8.77 -0.83 3.65
CA LEU A 91 -9.83 -1.28 2.77
C LEU A 91 -11.11 -0.50 3.05
N ARG A 92 -11.94 -0.35 2.03
CA ARG A 92 -13.30 0.19 2.11
C ARG A 92 -14.21 -0.61 1.19
N GLU A 93 -15.45 -0.75 1.63
CA GLU A 93 -16.52 -1.18 0.75
C GLU A 93 -17.24 0.07 0.23
N ILE A 94 -17.58 0.08 -1.05
CA ILE A 94 -18.35 1.16 -1.68
C ILE A 94 -19.67 0.61 -2.21
N GLU A 95 -20.75 1.33 -1.94
CA GLU A 95 -22.06 1.07 -2.53
C GLU A 95 -22.04 1.50 -4.01
N GLY A 96 -22.58 0.68 -4.90
CA GLY A 96 -22.64 1.00 -6.33
C GLY A 96 -21.28 0.96 -7.03
N ALA A 97 -20.58 -0.17 -6.92
CA ALA A 97 -19.34 -0.46 -7.65
C ALA A 97 -19.41 0.07 -9.09
N PRO A 98 -18.32 0.65 -9.64
CA PRO A 98 -18.22 0.82 -11.08
C PRO A 98 -18.39 -0.58 -11.68
N HIS A 99 -19.53 -0.84 -12.30
CA HIS A 99 -19.84 -2.12 -12.93
C HIS A 99 -18.86 -2.32 -14.08
N THR A 100 -17.67 -2.84 -13.78
CA THR A 100 -16.77 -3.35 -14.80
C THR A 100 -17.03 -4.84 -14.87
N ASP A 101 -17.72 -5.27 -15.92
CA ASP A 101 -18.05 -6.68 -16.21
C ASP A 101 -16.81 -7.60 -16.33
N ASP A 102 -15.60 -7.05 -16.25
CA ASP A 102 -14.39 -7.66 -16.81
C ASP A 102 -13.31 -7.96 -15.76
N ASN A 103 -13.72 -8.24 -14.52
CA ASN A 103 -12.89 -8.69 -13.38
C ASN A 103 -11.59 -7.90 -13.13
N SER A 104 -11.48 -6.68 -13.67
CA SER A 104 -10.24 -5.89 -13.68
C SER A 104 -10.12 -4.99 -12.47
N ILE A 105 -8.88 -4.70 -12.07
CA ILE A 105 -8.58 -3.69 -11.06
C ILE A 105 -8.61 -2.31 -11.69
N LEU A 106 -9.39 -1.39 -11.13
CA LEU A 106 -9.35 0.03 -11.45
C LEU A 106 -8.35 0.75 -10.54
N MET A 107 -7.72 1.81 -11.02
CA MET A 107 -6.80 2.64 -10.26
C MET A 107 -7.07 4.13 -10.47
N TRP A 108 -6.92 4.91 -9.40
CA TRP A 108 -7.01 6.37 -9.43
C TRP A 108 -6.24 6.98 -8.26
N THR A 109 -6.02 8.28 -8.31
CA THR A 109 -5.31 9.04 -7.26
C THR A 109 -6.20 10.17 -6.76
N TYR A 110 -6.24 10.35 -5.45
CA TYR A 110 -6.92 11.45 -4.79
C TYR A 110 -5.95 12.20 -3.90
N CYS A 111 -5.96 13.53 -3.97
CA CYS A 111 -5.11 14.38 -3.17
C CYS A 111 -5.92 14.96 -2.01
N PRO A 112 -5.63 14.58 -0.75
CA PRO A 112 -6.29 15.14 0.43
C PRO A 112 -6.08 16.65 0.57
N THR A 113 -4.90 17.17 0.20
CA THR A 113 -4.59 18.59 0.29
C THR A 113 -5.41 19.43 -0.69
N CYS A 114 -5.60 18.95 -1.92
CA CYS A 114 -6.46 19.60 -2.91
C CYS A 114 -7.95 19.25 -2.73
N ASN A 115 -8.27 18.28 -1.87
CA ASN A 115 -9.60 17.72 -1.67
C ASN A 115 -10.28 17.27 -2.99
N GLN A 116 -9.52 16.67 -3.91
CA GLN A 116 -10.06 16.24 -5.20
C GLN A 116 -9.35 15.00 -5.77
N GLN A 117 -10.05 14.30 -6.67
CA GLN A 117 -9.43 13.30 -7.52
C GLN A 117 -8.51 13.99 -8.53
N VAL A 118 -7.25 13.56 -8.61
CA VAL A 118 -6.20 14.22 -9.39
C VAL A 118 -5.75 13.43 -10.61
N SER A 119 -6.20 12.18 -10.76
CA SER A 119 -6.00 11.36 -11.97
C SER A 119 -7.34 10.87 -12.52
N GLN A 120 -7.38 10.45 -13.78
CA GLN A 120 -8.52 9.71 -14.30
C GLN A 120 -8.62 8.32 -13.63
N VAL A 121 -9.82 7.74 -13.63
CA VAL A 121 -10.02 6.33 -13.26
C VAL A 121 -9.61 5.47 -14.46
N MET A 122 -8.61 4.62 -14.26
CA MET A 122 -8.03 3.81 -15.34
C MET A 122 -8.06 2.34 -14.97
N ARG A 123 -8.07 1.46 -15.97
CA ARG A 123 -7.83 0.03 -15.74
C ARG A 123 -6.34 -0.19 -15.47
N MET A 124 -6.02 -1.02 -14.48
CA MET A 124 -4.65 -1.42 -14.20
C MET A 124 -4.07 -2.12 -15.43
N SER A 125 -2.93 -1.62 -15.94
CA SER A 125 -2.23 -2.25 -17.06
C SER A 125 -1.51 -3.53 -16.61
N ALA A 126 -1.16 -4.41 -17.56
CA ALA A 126 -0.36 -5.60 -17.28
C ALA A 126 1.00 -5.25 -16.65
N ASP A 127 1.62 -4.15 -17.09
CA ASP A 127 2.88 -3.65 -16.52
C ASP A 127 2.71 -3.22 -15.06
N THR A 128 1.63 -2.48 -14.76
CA THR A 128 1.33 -2.04 -13.39
C THR A 128 0.98 -3.22 -12.50
N TRP A 129 0.22 -4.19 -13.02
CA TRP A 129 -0.11 -5.42 -12.30
C TRP A 129 1.16 -6.20 -11.95
N SER A 130 2.11 -6.26 -12.89
CA SER A 130 3.36 -7.00 -12.78
C SER A 130 4.44 -6.31 -11.95
N LEU A 131 4.27 -5.01 -11.63
CA LEU A 131 5.20 -4.23 -10.83
C LEU A 131 5.48 -4.91 -9.49
N SER A 132 6.75 -5.04 -9.13
CA SER A 132 7.19 -5.47 -7.80
C SER A 132 6.48 -4.68 -6.70
N PHE A 133 5.87 -5.37 -5.74
CA PHE A 133 5.23 -4.72 -4.59
C PHE A 133 6.27 -3.96 -3.75
N ALA A 134 7.46 -4.54 -3.57
CA ALA A 134 8.58 -3.87 -2.92
C ALA A 134 9.00 -2.58 -3.64
N LYS A 135 9.03 -2.55 -4.99
CA LYS A 135 9.28 -1.31 -5.75
C LYS A 135 8.15 -0.30 -5.61
N PHE A 136 6.91 -0.76 -5.61
CA PHE A 136 5.76 0.12 -5.37
C PHE A 136 5.84 0.81 -3.99
N LEU A 137 6.27 0.08 -2.95
CA LEU A 137 6.54 0.65 -1.63
C LEU A 137 7.74 1.61 -1.64
N GLU A 138 8.85 1.24 -2.29
CA GLU A 138 10.05 2.09 -2.42
C GLU A 138 9.70 3.48 -3.00
N LEU A 139 8.82 3.53 -4.01
CA LEU A 139 8.33 4.79 -4.57
C LEU A 139 7.63 5.67 -3.53
N HIS A 140 6.83 5.08 -2.63
CA HIS A 140 6.20 5.84 -1.53
C HIS A 140 7.23 6.43 -0.57
N PHE A 141 8.31 5.70 -0.30
CA PHE A 141 9.35 6.16 0.62
C PHE A 141 10.25 7.23 0.01
N HIS A 142 10.68 7.09 -1.25
CA HIS A 142 11.76 7.91 -1.81
C HIS A 142 11.35 8.83 -2.97
N ALA A 143 10.23 8.59 -3.64
CA ALA A 143 9.83 9.35 -4.83
C ALA A 143 8.96 10.59 -4.49
N GLY A 144 9.39 11.37 -3.49
CA GLY A 144 8.65 12.53 -2.97
C GLY A 144 8.44 13.68 -3.97
N LEU A 145 9.28 13.78 -5.01
CA LEU A 145 9.22 14.86 -6.00
C LEU A 145 8.25 14.60 -7.16
N TYR A 146 7.68 13.41 -7.26
CA TYR A 146 6.84 13.03 -8.39
C TYR A 146 5.41 13.55 -8.21
N THR A 147 4.86 14.16 -9.26
CA THR A 147 3.49 14.68 -9.30
C THR A 147 2.66 13.93 -10.34
N VAL A 148 1.34 14.08 -10.29
CA VAL A 148 0.44 13.49 -11.28
C VAL A 148 0.57 14.26 -12.60
N ARG A 149 0.98 13.56 -13.67
CA ARG A 149 1.10 14.17 -15.00
C ARG A 149 -0.26 14.61 -15.52
N GLY A 150 -0.32 15.82 -16.10
CA GLY A 150 -1.55 16.36 -16.69
C GLY A 150 -2.62 16.78 -15.68
N SER A 151 -2.24 16.96 -14.42
CA SER A 151 -3.10 17.47 -13.33
C SER A 151 -2.63 18.86 -12.91
N ASP A 152 -3.55 19.70 -12.43
CA ASP A 152 -3.22 20.98 -11.77
C ASP A 152 -2.64 20.78 -10.34
N CYS A 153 -2.63 19.55 -9.84
CA CYS A 153 -2.07 19.21 -8.54
C CYS A 153 -0.55 19.05 -8.58
N THR A 154 0.16 19.88 -7.81
CA THR A 154 1.62 19.85 -7.66
C THR A 154 2.13 19.04 -6.45
N HIS A 155 1.22 18.43 -5.69
CA HIS A 155 1.58 17.60 -4.53
C HIS A 155 2.14 16.24 -4.95
N SER A 156 3.00 15.68 -4.10
CA SER A 156 3.61 14.36 -4.31
C SER A 156 2.55 13.28 -4.49
N ILE A 157 2.59 12.54 -5.60
CA ILE A 157 1.69 11.40 -5.85
C ILE A 157 1.90 10.28 -4.81
N HIS A 158 3.12 10.18 -4.28
CA HIS A 158 3.56 9.09 -3.42
C HIS A 158 3.51 9.44 -1.93
N GLN A 159 3.78 10.70 -1.57
CA GLN A 159 3.88 11.12 -0.16
C GLN A 159 2.72 12.00 0.31
N ALA A 160 2.01 12.66 -0.61
CA ALA A 160 0.92 13.57 -0.26
C ALA A 160 -0.45 13.06 -0.75
N CYS A 161 -0.49 12.26 -1.81
CA CYS A 161 -1.73 11.71 -2.35
C CYS A 161 -2.00 10.29 -1.82
N ARG A 162 -3.26 9.87 -1.97
CA ARG A 162 -3.70 8.49 -1.75
C ARG A 162 -3.87 7.80 -3.10
N GLN A 163 -3.24 6.63 -3.26
CA GLN A 163 -3.39 5.79 -4.45
C GLN A 163 -4.44 4.72 -4.19
N PHE A 164 -5.50 4.71 -5.00
CA PHE A 164 -6.64 3.83 -4.85
C PHE A 164 -6.62 2.73 -5.90
N PHE A 165 -7.11 1.56 -5.48
CA PHE A 165 -7.32 0.38 -6.31
C PHE A 165 -8.70 -0.18 -6.00
N GLY A 166 -9.54 -0.35 -7.02
CA GLY A 166 -10.91 -0.86 -6.89
C GLY A 166 -11.11 -2.17 -7.63
N HIS A 167 -11.80 -3.12 -7.01
CA HIS A 167 -12.25 -4.36 -7.63
C HIS A 167 -13.62 -4.73 -7.08
N LYS A 168 -14.62 -4.81 -7.96
CA LYS A 168 -16.04 -4.97 -7.56
C LYS A 168 -16.43 -3.86 -6.57
N ASN A 169 -17.05 -4.22 -5.44
CA ASN A 169 -17.45 -3.32 -4.35
C ASN A 169 -16.30 -2.99 -3.37
N MET A 170 -15.10 -3.53 -3.57
CA MET A 170 -13.97 -3.37 -2.66
C MET A 170 -12.97 -2.33 -3.20
N VAL A 171 -12.47 -1.50 -2.30
CA VAL A 171 -11.45 -0.50 -2.58
C VAL A 171 -10.31 -0.64 -1.58
N ALA A 172 -9.09 -0.76 -2.07
CA ALA A 172 -7.87 -0.62 -1.29
C ALA A 172 -7.25 0.75 -1.56
N TYR A 173 -6.77 1.43 -0.53
CA TYR A 173 -5.99 2.65 -0.73
C TYR A 173 -4.70 2.62 0.07
N PHE A 174 -3.68 3.19 -0.54
CA PHE A 174 -2.34 3.34 0.01
C PHE A 174 -2.14 4.80 0.36
N GLN A 175 -1.60 5.05 1.55
CA GLN A 175 -1.24 6.39 2.00
C GLN A 175 0.11 6.36 2.71
N TYR A 176 0.94 7.36 2.42
CA TYR A 176 2.19 7.57 3.12
C TYR A 176 1.98 8.52 4.30
N GLU A 177 2.66 8.26 5.40
CA GLU A 177 2.75 9.13 6.56
C GLU A 177 4.20 9.22 7.02
N LYS A 178 4.68 10.43 7.29
CA LYS A 178 6.00 10.64 7.90
C LYS A 178 5.93 10.23 9.37
N ILE A 179 6.89 9.41 9.81
CA ILE A 179 7.02 9.00 11.21
C ILE A 179 7.84 10.05 11.93
N SER A 180 7.28 10.60 13.02
CA SER A 180 8.05 11.36 13.99
C SER A 180 8.70 10.38 14.96
N VAL A 181 10.02 10.33 14.97
CA VAL A 181 10.77 9.57 15.96
C VAL A 181 10.86 10.44 17.20
N TRP A 182 10.25 10.00 18.30
CA TRP A 182 10.34 10.65 19.59
C TRP A 182 11.42 9.95 20.39
N GLU A 183 12.43 10.70 20.85
CA GLU A 183 13.41 10.17 21.80
C GLU A 183 12.76 10.04 23.18
N ILE A 184 13.07 8.96 23.88
CA ILE A 184 12.74 8.83 25.30
C ILE A 184 13.92 9.43 26.05
N SER A 185 13.69 10.60 26.67
CA SER A 185 14.64 11.26 27.57
C SER A 185 14.66 10.62 28.94
#